data_AF-A0A086YLN6-F1
#
_entry.id   AF-A0A086YLN6-F1
#
_cell.length_a   1.000
_cell.length_b   1.000
_cell.length_c   1.000
_cell.angle_alpha   90.00
_cell.angle_beta   90.00
_cell.angle_gamma   90.00
#
_symmetry.space_group_name_H-M   'P 1'
#
loop_
_entity.id
_entity.type
_entity.pdbx_description
1 polymer ?
#
loop_
_entity_poly.entity_id
_entity_poly.type
_entity_poly.pdbx_seq_one_letter_code
_entity_poly.pdbx_strand_id
1 'polypeptide(L)'
;MTNKRTENEKKFRSWNELLDGGRRYFYEVRGKHGWRAQYVKEVDRSKQTIKFYQEIYDQKGNLVEIHEKFPEDNGHRKVREGDK
;
A
#
# COMPACT_ATOMS: atom_id res chain seq x y z
N MET A 1 10.38 21.22 12.39
CA MET A 1 9.66 20.84 11.16
C MET A 1 9.90 19.36 10.90
N THR A 2 8.91 18.51 11.14
CA THR A 2 9.03 17.05 10.96
C THR A 2 9.14 16.74 9.47
N ASN A 3 10.24 16.10 9.05
CA ASN A 3 10.45 15.75 7.64
C ASN A 3 9.58 14.54 7.31
N LYS A 4 8.38 14.78 6.78
CA LYS A 4 7.40 13.75 6.35
C LYS A 4 8.02 12.59 5.56
N ARG A 5 9.08 12.86 4.78
CA ARG A 5 9.83 11.85 4.05
C ARG A 5 10.50 10.85 4.99
N THR A 6 11.28 11.33 5.95
CA THR A 6 11.98 10.49 6.93
C THR A 6 11.02 9.65 7.75
N GLU A 7 9.84 10.20 8.10
CA GLU A 7 8.80 9.44 8.81
C GLU A 7 8.22 8.31 7.96
N ASN A 8 7.93 8.57 6.68
CA ASN A 8 7.47 7.54 5.76
C ASN A 8 8.56 6.48 5.53
N GLU A 9 9.82 6.88 5.33
CA GLU A 9 10.95 5.95 5.15
C GLU A 9 11.13 5.05 6.38
N LYS A 10 11.02 5.58 7.60
CA LYS A 10 11.05 4.80 8.84
C LYS A 10 9.88 3.81 8.94
N LYS A 11 8.66 4.26 8.60
CA LYS A 11 7.44 3.46 8.75
C LYS A 11 7.34 2.35 7.70
N PHE A 12 7.58 2.68 6.44
CA PHE A 12 7.36 1.76 5.32
C PHE A 12 8.63 0.97 4.96
N ARG A 13 9.82 1.46 5.27
CA ARG A 13 11.13 0.81 5.01
C ARG A 13 11.48 0.55 3.54
N SER A 14 10.51 0.49 2.64
CA SER A 14 10.69 0.33 1.20
C SER A 14 9.94 1.43 0.45
N TRP A 15 10.54 1.94 -0.63
CA TRP A 15 9.92 2.92 -1.50
C TRP A 15 10.49 2.88 -2.92
N ASN A 16 9.69 3.33 -3.88
CA ASN A 16 10.09 3.59 -5.26
C ASN A 16 9.80 5.06 -5.60
N GLU A 17 10.63 5.65 -6.45
CA GLU A 17 10.36 6.97 -7.03
C GLU A 17 9.39 6.83 -8.20
N LEU A 18 8.42 7.74 -8.29
CA LEU A 18 7.42 7.77 -9.35
C LEU A 18 7.86 8.77 -10.44
N LEU A 19 7.44 8.53 -11.69
CA LEU A 19 7.80 9.36 -12.86
C LEU A 19 7.37 10.83 -12.69
N ASP A 20 6.30 11.05 -11.96
CA ASP A 20 5.80 12.36 -11.60
C ASP A 20 6.61 13.01 -10.46
N GLY A 21 7.77 12.48 -10.07
CA GLY A 21 8.60 12.95 -8.95
C GLY A 21 8.01 12.69 -7.56
N GLY A 22 6.90 11.95 -7.49
CA GLY A 22 6.34 11.42 -6.27
C GLY A 22 7.11 10.22 -5.74
N ARG A 23 6.58 9.62 -4.67
CA ARG A 23 7.11 8.37 -4.09
C ARG A 23 6.00 7.42 -3.70
N ARG A 24 6.21 6.14 -4.04
CA ARG A 24 5.40 5.03 -3.55
C ARG A 24 6.15 4.34 -2.43
N TYR A 25 5.66 4.46 -1.21
CA TYR A 25 6.13 3.74 -0.04
C TYR A 25 5.30 2.47 0.16
N PHE A 26 5.92 1.38 0.58
CA PHE A 26 5.20 0.14 0.87
C PHE A 26 5.89 -0.70 1.94
N TYR A 27 5.11 -1.44 2.71
CA TYR A 27 5.60 -2.53 3.57
C TYR A 27 4.66 -3.71 3.52
N GLU A 28 5.23 -4.90 3.74
CA GLU A 28 4.50 -6.16 3.79
C GLU A 28 4.27 -6.57 5.25
N VAL A 29 3.08 -7.09 5.53
CA VAL A 29 2.71 -7.78 6.76
C VAL A 29 2.32 -9.20 6.38
N ARG A 30 3.04 -10.18 6.93
CA ARG A 30 2.71 -11.60 6.75
C ARG A 30 1.61 -11.98 7.72
N GLY A 31 0.51 -12.49 7.17
CA GLY A 31 -0.62 -13.03 7.90
C GLY A 31 -0.46 -14.53 8.19
N LYS A 32 -1.55 -15.14 8.66
CA LYS A 32 -1.60 -16.59 8.89
C LYS A 32 -1.73 -17.35 7.56
N HIS A 33 -1.34 -18.62 7.55
CA HIS A 33 -1.54 -19.53 6.41
C HIS A 33 -0.94 -19.02 5.07
N GLY A 34 0.18 -18.29 5.12
CA GLY A 34 0.85 -17.80 3.91
C GLY A 34 0.20 -16.57 3.26
N TRP A 35 -0.91 -16.06 3.81
CA TRP A 35 -1.49 -14.80 3.35
C TRP A 35 -0.57 -13.64 3.69
N ARG A 36 -0.62 -12.58 2.88
CA ARG A 36 0.14 -11.36 3.15
C ARG A 36 -0.68 -10.14 2.78
N ALA A 37 -0.47 -9.06 3.53
CA ALA A 37 -1.01 -7.76 3.22
C ALA A 37 0.12 -6.79 2.90
N GLN A 38 -0.02 -6.01 1.84
CA GLN A 38 0.92 -4.93 1.52
C GLN A 38 0.21 -3.60 1.71
N TYR A 39 0.74 -2.75 2.59
CA TYR A 39 0.28 -1.38 2.73
C TYR A 39 1.06 -0.49 1.78
N VAL A 40 0.35 0.25 0.93
CA VAL A 40 0.93 1.12 -0.08
C VAL A 40 0.47 2.56 0.15
N LYS A 41 1.43 3.48 0.18
CA LYS A 41 1.20 4.92 0.29
C LYS A 41 1.91 5.65 -0.84
N GLU A 42 1.17 6.40 -1.62
CA GLU A 42 1.73 7.25 -2.67
C GLU A 42 1.64 8.71 -2.26
N VAL A 43 2.72 9.45 -2.51
CA VAL A 43 2.79 10.89 -2.32
C VAL A 43 3.29 11.57 -3.59
N ASP A 44 2.86 12.79 -3.83
CA ASP A 44 3.37 13.63 -4.92
C ASP A 44 4.74 14.27 -4.59
N ARG A 45 5.26 15.11 -5.50
CA ARG A 45 6.50 15.91 -5.31
C ARG A 45 6.47 16.77 -4.05
N SER A 46 5.28 17.27 -3.70
CA SER A 46 5.03 18.11 -2.52
C SER A 46 4.87 17.30 -1.23
N LYS A 47 5.07 15.98 -1.28
CA LYS A 47 4.90 15.03 -0.18
C LYS A 47 3.44 14.99 0.34
N GLN A 48 2.49 15.41 -0.48
CA GLN A 48 1.06 15.26 -0.22
C GLN A 48 0.64 13.83 -0.56
N THR A 49 -0.07 13.18 0.36
CA THR A 49 -0.62 11.84 0.10
C THR A 49 -1.64 11.96 -1.03
N ILE A 50 -1.46 11.15 -2.08
CA ILE A 50 -2.41 11.05 -3.19
C ILE A 50 -3.22 9.75 -3.12
N LYS A 51 -2.62 8.67 -2.59
CA LYS A 51 -3.28 7.38 -2.39
C LYS A 51 -2.77 6.68 -1.14
N PHE A 52 -3.67 6.00 -0.45
CA PHE A 52 -3.32 5.03 0.58
C PHE A 52 -4.25 3.84 0.48
N TYR A 53 -3.68 2.65 0.28
CA TYR A 53 -4.44 1.43 0.10
C TYR A 53 -3.70 0.23 0.69
N GLN A 54 -4.45 -0.83 0.91
CA GLN A 54 -3.95 -2.12 1.36
C GLN A 54 -4.30 -3.18 0.33
N GLU A 55 -3.30 -3.91 -0.12
CA GLU A 55 -3.45 -5.05 -1.01
C GLU A 55 -3.38 -6.33 -0.20
N ILE A 56 -4.33 -7.25 -0.40
CA ILE A 56 -4.36 -8.55 0.26
C ILE A 56 -4.04 -9.61 -0.77
N TYR A 57 -3.04 -10.42 -0.46
CA TYR A 57 -2.60 -11.52 -1.29
C TYR A 57 -2.85 -12.86 -0.60
N ASP A 58 -3.28 -13.84 -1.39
CA ASP A 58 -3.41 -15.21 -0.94
C ASP A 58 -2.05 -15.90 -0.75
N GLN A 59 -2.09 -17.15 -0.30
CA GLN A 59 -0.92 -18.01 -0.10
C GLN A 59 -0.10 -18.31 -1.37
N LYS A 60 -0.69 -18.15 -2.56
CA LYS A 60 -0.04 -18.33 -3.86
C LYS A 60 0.56 -17.00 -4.37
N GLY A 61 0.38 -15.91 -3.63
CA GLY A 61 0.83 -14.57 -4.00
C GLY A 61 -0.09 -13.86 -4.99
N ASN A 62 -1.33 -14.32 -5.19
CA ASN A 62 -2.32 -13.62 -6.01
C ASN A 62 -2.99 -12.50 -5.22
N LEU A 63 -3.17 -11.34 -5.85
CA LEU A 63 -3.97 -10.26 -5.30
C LEU A 63 -5.45 -10.64 -5.31
N VAL A 64 -6.06 -10.72 -4.12
CA VAL A 64 -7.46 -11.11 -3.96
C VAL A 64 -8.35 -9.94 -3.54
N GLU A 65 -7.78 -8.93 -2.89
CA GLU A 65 -8.55 -7.78 -2.38
C GLU A 65 -7.69 -6.52 -2.31
N ILE A 66 -8.32 -5.38 -2.56
CA ILE A 66 -7.73 -4.05 -2.33
C ILE A 66 -8.68 -3.27 -1.44
N HIS A 67 -8.16 -2.74 -0.32
CA HIS A 67 -8.87 -1.76 0.51
C HIS A 67 -8.28 -0.37 0.25
N GLU A 68 -9.03 0.47 -0.45
CA GLU A 68 -8.67 1.89 -0.64
C GLU A 68 -9.12 2.70 0.57
N LYS A 69 -8.17 3.38 1.23
CA LYS A 69 -8.39 4.14 2.47
C LYS A 69 -8.31 5.66 2.26
N PHE A 70 -7.69 6.09 1.16
CA PHE A 70 -7.51 7.49 0.77
C PHE A 70 -7.37 7.59 -0.75
N PRO A 71 -7.93 8.61 -1.43
CA PRO A 71 -8.54 9.85 -0.89
C PRO A 71 -9.88 9.67 -0.19
N GLU A 72 -10.66 8.67 -0.63
CA GLU A 72 -11.91 8.26 -0.01
C GLU A 72 -11.77 6.80 0.42
N ASP A 73 -12.37 6.44 1.56
CA ASP A 73 -12.39 5.05 2.02
C ASP A 73 -13.51 4.31 1.27
N ASN A 74 -13.15 3.66 0.16
CA ASN A 74 -14.07 2.87 -0.65
C ASN A 74 -14.31 1.47 -0.07
N GLY A 75 -13.74 1.16 1.11
CA GLY A 75 -13.81 -0.16 1.70
C GLY A 75 -13.05 -1.21 0.89
N HIS A 76 -13.42 -2.47 1.13
CA HIS A 76 -12.76 -3.63 0.55
C HIS A 76 -13.36 -3.96 -0.83
N ARG A 77 -12.52 -3.94 -1.87
CA ARG A 77 -12.87 -4.41 -3.20
C ARG A 77 -12.15 -5.72 -3.49
N LYS A 78 -12.93 -6.80 -3.64
CA LYS A 78 -12.39 -8.08 -4.13
C LYS A 78 -11.96 -7.95 -5.58
N VAL A 79 -10.74 -8.38 -5.88
CA VAL A 79 -10.14 -8.35 -7.23
C VAL A 79 -10.25 -9.70 -7.91
N ARG A 80 -10.30 -10.79 -7.12
CA ARG A 80 -10.61 -12.13 -7.58
C ARG A 80 -11.59 -12.76 -6.58
N GLU A 81 -12.56 -13.52 -7.08
CA GLU A 81 -13.14 -14.60 -6.27
C GLU A 81 -11.99 -15.54 -5.97
N GLY A 82 -11.48 -15.53 -4.74
CA GLY A 82 -10.49 -16.52 -4.34
C GLY A 82 -11.09 -17.89 -4.64
N ASP A 83 -10.42 -18.66 -5.52
CA ASP A 83 -10.84 -20.02 -5.86
C ASP A 83 -11.14 -20.76 -4.55
N LYS A 84 -12.43 -21.06 -4.36
CA LYS A 84 -12.97 -21.75 -3.20
C LYS A 84 -12.46 -23.19 -3.15
#